data_AF-A0AAD8I3A0-F1
#
_entry.id   AF-A0AAD8I3A0-F1
#
_cell.length_a   1.000
_cell.length_b   1.000
_cell.length_c   1.000
_cell.angle_alpha   90.00
_cell.angle_beta   90.00
_cell.angle_gamma   90.00
#
_symmetry.space_group_name_H-M   'P 1'
#
loop_
_entity.id
_entity.type
_entity.pdbx_description
1 polymer ?
#
loop_
_entity_poly.entity_id
_entity_poly.type
_entity_poly.pdbx_seq_one_letter_code
_entity_poly.pdbx_strand_id
1 'polypeptide(L)'
;MAPSPTDDYRNFAVTKGHGVKGLSDLKLDALPEQYIQPVEERLDMTKVLKKESIPVIDMSNLDDPKVADQIAAAAENWGFFQIINHGVPIEVLENVKEATRRFFALPVEEKIKFTQEQSPTNSVRLTTSFLPKVDKVLEWKDYLSILVSDKKASEFWPSTCKNDVKEYVEKSEFVMKWLLKALMQGLNVDMDSSKESLLMGSTRINLNYYPVCPNPELAIGVGRHSDVSALTFLLQDNVGGLHIRKMDTDTWIFVPPIEGAVVINIGDALQILSNGKYKSAEHCVAANGSNDRISVPIFANPSPDDIIGPLPEVLKNGEKPIYKPILYSDYVKHFYRKSHDGKQTLDFAKM
;
A
#
# COMPACT_ATOMS: atom_id res chain seq x y z
N MET A 1 2.98 -20.50 28.37
CA MET A 1 4.33 -21.10 28.42
C MET A 1 5.20 -20.29 27.49
N ALA A 2 6.33 -19.77 27.98
CA ALA A 2 7.31 -19.15 27.09
C ALA A 2 7.85 -20.23 26.14
N PRO A 3 7.90 -19.97 24.83
CA PRO A 3 8.41 -20.93 23.85
C PRO A 3 9.86 -21.34 24.15
N SER A 4 10.19 -22.61 23.89
CA SER A 4 11.52 -23.19 24.15
C SER A 4 12.58 -22.69 23.15
N PRO A 5 13.89 -22.86 23.40
CA PRO A 5 14.97 -22.26 22.59
C PRO A 5 15.09 -22.76 21.14
N THR A 6 14.25 -23.71 20.71
CA THR A 6 14.19 -24.24 19.34
C THR A 6 12.82 -24.05 18.69
N ASP A 7 11.98 -23.18 19.25
CA ASP A 7 10.63 -22.98 18.73
C ASP A 7 10.67 -22.24 17.40
N ASP A 8 10.20 -22.91 16.36
CA ASP A 8 10.05 -22.36 15.02
C ASP A 8 9.13 -21.13 15.05
N TYR A 9 9.73 -19.94 15.15
CA TYR A 9 9.02 -18.66 15.17
C TYR A 9 8.14 -18.47 13.94
N ARG A 10 8.49 -19.09 12.80
CA ARG A 10 7.65 -19.10 11.60
C ARG A 10 6.34 -19.84 11.86
N ASN A 11 6.40 -21.02 12.46
CA ASN A 11 5.20 -21.78 12.83
C ASN A 11 4.34 -21.00 13.84
N PHE A 12 4.95 -20.34 14.82
CA PHE A 12 4.22 -19.50 15.78
C PHE A 12 3.53 -18.30 15.10
N ALA A 13 4.26 -17.52 14.32
CA ALA A 13 3.71 -16.31 13.70
C ALA A 13 2.74 -16.62 12.56
N VAL A 14 3.11 -17.53 11.66
CA VAL A 14 2.38 -17.82 10.43
C VAL A 14 1.32 -18.89 10.65
N THR A 15 1.73 -20.13 10.97
CA THR A 15 0.82 -21.27 11.00
C THR A 15 -0.20 -21.18 12.14
N LYS A 16 0.24 -20.75 13.33
CA LYS A 16 -0.63 -20.54 14.49
C LYS A 16 -1.32 -19.18 14.49
N GLY A 17 -0.99 -18.29 13.54
CA GLY A 17 -1.67 -17.02 13.34
C GLY A 17 -1.41 -15.94 14.40
N HIS A 18 -0.36 -16.08 15.22
CA HIS A 18 0.00 -15.05 16.20
C HIS A 18 0.55 -13.77 15.57
N GLY A 19 1.08 -13.86 14.33
CA GLY A 19 1.71 -12.75 13.62
C GLY A 19 2.99 -12.26 14.28
N VAL A 20 3.60 -11.23 13.67
CA VAL A 20 4.76 -10.55 14.25
C VAL A 20 4.40 -9.74 15.47
N LYS A 21 3.13 -9.32 15.63
CA LYS A 21 2.68 -8.68 16.88
C LYS A 21 2.82 -9.66 18.04
N GLY A 22 2.34 -10.90 17.87
CA GLY A 22 2.49 -11.92 18.91
C GLY A 22 3.96 -12.24 19.21
N LEU A 23 4.84 -12.21 18.20
CA LEU A 23 6.30 -12.35 18.42
C LEU A 23 6.87 -11.18 19.22
N SER A 24 6.47 -9.95 18.91
CA SER A 24 6.91 -8.75 19.64
C SER A 24 6.43 -8.78 21.11
N ASP A 25 5.21 -9.28 21.37
CA ASP A 25 4.67 -9.46 22.72
C ASP A 25 5.51 -10.45 23.58
N LEU A 26 6.30 -11.34 22.95
CA LEU A 26 7.25 -12.23 23.65
C LEU A 26 8.51 -11.49 24.15
N LYS A 27 8.75 -10.25 23.71
CA LYS A 27 9.92 -9.43 24.07
C LYS A 27 11.25 -10.15 23.83
N LEU A 28 11.40 -10.67 22.61
CA LEU A 28 12.63 -11.37 22.20
C LEU A 28 13.83 -10.41 22.27
N ASP A 29 14.97 -10.91 22.78
CA ASP A 29 16.22 -10.14 22.85
C ASP A 29 16.84 -9.88 21.47
N ALA A 30 16.53 -10.73 20.49
CA ALA A 30 17.06 -10.65 19.13
C ALA A 30 15.98 -10.97 18.10
N LEU A 31 16.10 -10.37 16.92
CA LEU A 31 15.24 -10.66 15.79
C LEU A 31 15.42 -12.11 15.30
N PRO A 32 14.34 -12.89 15.10
CA PRO A 32 14.46 -14.23 14.55
C PRO A 32 15.06 -14.23 13.13
N GLU A 33 15.85 -15.26 12.81
CA GLU A 33 16.57 -15.38 11.53
C GLU A 33 15.67 -15.26 10.30
N GLN A 34 14.41 -15.69 10.41
CA GLN A 34 13.43 -15.67 9.32
C GLN A 34 13.05 -14.25 8.89
N TYR A 35 13.38 -13.22 9.67
CA TYR A 35 13.10 -11.81 9.41
C TYR A 35 14.36 -10.99 9.10
N ILE A 36 15.56 -11.60 9.21
CA ILE A 36 16.82 -10.91 8.90
C ILE A 36 16.94 -10.77 7.39
N GLN A 37 16.77 -9.55 6.90
CA GLN A 37 16.87 -9.22 5.49
C GLN A 37 18.30 -9.43 4.96
N PRO A 38 18.47 -9.85 3.70
CA PRO A 38 19.75 -9.79 3.00
C PRO A 38 20.31 -8.36 3.03
N VAL A 39 21.64 -8.20 3.00
CA VAL A 39 22.29 -6.89 3.17
C VAL A 39 21.81 -5.89 2.11
N GLU A 40 21.60 -6.37 0.88
CA GLU A 40 21.12 -5.62 -0.28
C GLU A 40 19.63 -5.21 -0.21
N GLU A 41 18.83 -5.87 0.65
CA GLU A 41 17.42 -5.55 0.89
C GLU A 41 17.21 -4.69 2.13
N ARG A 42 18.23 -4.57 3.00
CA ARG A 42 18.18 -3.66 4.15
C ARG A 42 18.20 -2.21 3.66
N LEU A 43 17.43 -1.36 4.34
CA LEU A 43 17.46 0.07 4.07
C LEU A 43 18.80 0.67 4.54
N ASP A 44 19.63 1.07 3.58
CA ASP A 44 20.87 1.79 3.87
C ASP A 44 20.57 3.25 4.22
N MET A 45 20.60 3.55 5.53
CA MET A 45 20.34 4.89 6.05
C MET A 45 21.33 5.95 5.55
N THR A 46 22.50 5.56 5.01
CA THR A 46 23.45 6.50 4.40
C THR A 46 22.97 7.02 3.04
N LYS A 47 22.06 6.29 2.38
CA LYS A 47 21.44 6.65 1.10
C LYS A 47 20.13 7.41 1.26
N VAL A 48 19.69 7.67 2.49
CA VAL A 48 18.48 8.45 2.77
C VAL A 48 18.81 9.96 2.73
N LEU A 49 18.17 10.68 1.81
CA LEU A 49 18.33 12.12 1.63
C LEU A 49 17.57 12.89 2.73
N LYS A 50 18.32 13.62 3.56
CA LYS A 50 17.76 14.32 4.74
C LYS A 50 17.05 15.65 4.43
N LYS A 51 17.25 16.21 3.24
CA LYS A 51 16.76 17.56 2.86
C LYS A 51 15.76 17.55 1.71
N GLU A 52 15.42 16.38 1.20
CA GLU A 52 14.41 16.24 0.16
C GLU A 52 13.11 15.74 0.78
N SER A 53 11.99 16.17 0.21
CA SER A 53 10.65 15.75 0.59
C SER A 53 9.79 15.67 -0.67
N ILE A 54 8.80 14.80 -0.63
CA ILE A 54 7.78 14.76 -1.68
C ILE A 54 6.92 16.04 -1.66
N PRO A 55 6.28 16.41 -2.78
CA PRO A 55 5.35 17.52 -2.82
C PRO A 55 4.23 17.37 -1.79
N VAL A 56 3.84 18.49 -1.16
CA VAL A 56 2.65 18.60 -0.32
C VAL A 56 1.69 19.54 -1.04
N ILE A 57 0.48 19.05 -1.32
CA ILE A 57 -0.51 19.75 -2.13
C ILE A 57 -1.73 20.09 -1.27
N ASP A 58 -2.09 21.36 -1.24
CA ASP A 58 -3.28 21.84 -0.54
C ASP A 58 -4.51 21.69 -1.43
N MET A 59 -5.49 20.92 -0.96
CA MET A 59 -6.75 20.64 -1.68
C MET A 59 -7.93 21.49 -1.17
N SER A 60 -7.69 22.55 -0.41
CA SER A 60 -8.76 23.40 0.13
C SER A 60 -9.59 24.12 -0.95
N ASN A 61 -9.05 24.30 -2.15
CA ASN A 61 -9.74 24.93 -3.29
C ASN A 61 -9.66 24.05 -4.55
N LEU A 62 -10.59 23.11 -4.67
CA LEU A 62 -10.65 22.17 -5.80
C LEU A 62 -11.02 22.82 -7.15
N ASP A 63 -11.53 24.05 -7.13
CA ASP A 63 -11.83 24.81 -8.35
C ASP A 63 -10.60 25.55 -8.91
N ASP A 64 -9.49 25.63 -8.15
CA ASP A 64 -8.23 26.17 -8.66
C ASP A 64 -7.57 25.15 -9.60
N PRO A 65 -7.44 25.44 -10.91
CA PRO A 65 -6.82 24.53 -11.87
C PRO A 65 -5.37 24.17 -11.50
N LYS A 66 -4.68 25.02 -10.73
CA LYS A 66 -3.31 24.76 -10.27
C LYS A 66 -3.21 23.52 -9.40
N VAL A 67 -4.26 23.13 -8.67
CA VAL A 67 -4.24 21.93 -7.83
C VAL A 67 -4.13 20.69 -8.72
N ALA A 68 -4.90 20.64 -9.82
CA ALA A 68 -4.82 19.56 -10.79
C ALA A 68 -3.45 19.51 -11.49
N ASP A 69 -2.91 20.67 -11.87
CA ASP A 69 -1.57 20.76 -12.48
C ASP A 69 -0.47 20.27 -11.53
N GLN A 70 -0.54 20.65 -10.24
CA GLN A 70 0.41 20.19 -9.22
C GLN A 70 0.34 18.67 -9.01
N ILE A 71 -0.86 18.09 -9.03
CA ILE A 71 -1.05 16.64 -8.93
C ILE A 71 -0.46 15.92 -10.13
N ALA A 72 -0.76 16.37 -11.34
CA ALA A 72 -0.21 15.79 -12.56
C ALA A 72 1.33 15.90 -12.58
N ALA A 73 1.88 17.05 -12.20
CA ALA A 73 3.32 17.26 -12.09
C ALA A 73 3.96 16.38 -11.02
N ALA A 74 3.31 16.18 -9.87
CA ALA A 74 3.82 15.29 -8.82
C ALA A 74 3.78 13.82 -9.26
N ALA A 75 2.71 13.38 -9.92
CA ALA A 75 2.59 12.04 -10.47
C ALA A 75 3.63 11.72 -11.56
N GLU A 76 4.02 12.72 -12.36
CA GLU A 76 5.03 12.59 -13.40
C GLU A 76 6.47 12.66 -12.86
N ASN A 77 6.75 13.57 -11.91
CA ASN A 77 8.11 13.84 -11.43
C ASN A 77 8.50 13.10 -10.15
N TRP A 78 7.54 12.52 -9.44
CA TRP A 78 7.78 11.81 -8.17
C TRP A 78 7.06 10.48 -8.11
N GLY A 79 5.84 10.40 -8.67
CA GLY A 79 4.95 9.27 -8.46
C GLY A 79 4.32 9.23 -7.07
N PHE A 80 4.65 10.21 -6.21
CA PHE A 80 4.26 10.32 -4.82
C PHE A 80 4.01 11.79 -4.47
N PHE A 81 3.02 12.05 -3.63
CA PHE A 81 2.77 13.36 -3.01
C PHE A 81 1.93 13.20 -1.75
N GLN A 82 1.93 14.19 -0.87
CA GLN A 82 0.97 14.29 0.24
C GLN A 82 -0.11 15.28 -0.13
N ILE A 83 -1.33 15.03 0.31
CA ILE A 83 -2.43 16.00 0.22
C ILE A 83 -2.89 16.39 1.62
N ILE A 84 -3.21 17.67 1.79
CA ILE A 84 -3.80 18.27 3.01
C ILE A 84 -5.09 18.98 2.65
N ASN A 85 -5.94 19.25 3.63
CA ASN A 85 -7.25 19.90 3.44
C ASN A 85 -8.11 19.20 2.36
N HIS A 86 -7.98 17.88 2.24
CA HIS A 86 -8.63 17.06 1.21
C HIS A 86 -10.12 16.78 1.47
N GLY A 87 -10.68 17.28 2.57
CA GLY A 87 -12.12 17.20 2.87
C GLY A 87 -12.60 15.91 3.55
N VAL A 88 -11.72 14.93 3.81
CA VAL A 88 -12.05 13.81 4.70
C VAL A 88 -11.95 14.32 6.14
N PRO A 89 -12.99 14.20 6.97
CA PRO A 89 -12.95 14.69 8.35
C PRO A 89 -11.82 14.03 9.15
N ILE A 90 -11.10 14.81 9.95
CA ILE A 90 -10.00 14.31 10.79
C ILE A 90 -10.47 13.20 11.74
N GLU A 91 -11.68 13.32 12.29
CA GLU A 91 -12.28 12.29 13.14
C GLU A 91 -12.39 10.94 12.43
N VAL A 92 -12.70 10.91 11.12
CA VAL A 92 -12.78 9.68 10.33
C VAL A 92 -11.39 9.04 10.18
N LEU A 93 -10.35 9.85 9.99
CA LEU A 93 -8.97 9.39 9.92
C LEU A 93 -8.50 8.82 11.27
N GLU A 94 -8.80 9.49 12.38
CA GLU A 94 -8.46 9.00 13.72
C GLU A 94 -9.25 7.73 14.08
N ASN A 95 -10.54 7.68 13.76
CA ASN A 95 -11.40 6.54 14.07
C ASN A 95 -10.92 5.26 13.39
N VAL A 96 -10.53 5.31 12.11
CA VAL A 96 -10.02 4.11 11.40
C VAL A 96 -8.64 3.69 11.90
N LYS A 97 -7.81 4.65 12.34
CA LYS A 97 -6.53 4.35 13.00
C LYS A 97 -6.75 3.63 14.33
N GLU A 98 -7.66 4.13 15.16
CA GLU A 98 -8.02 3.48 16.42
C GLU A 98 -8.70 2.12 16.20
N ALA A 99 -9.56 2.00 15.19
CA ALA A 99 -10.17 0.73 14.79
C ALA A 99 -9.13 -0.32 14.41
N THR A 100 -8.07 0.11 13.72
CA THR A 100 -6.92 -0.74 13.38
C THR A 100 -6.23 -1.25 14.65
N ARG A 101 -5.92 -0.36 15.60
CA ARG A 101 -5.32 -0.76 16.89
C ARG A 101 -6.23 -1.70 17.66
N ARG A 102 -7.53 -1.40 17.76
CA ARG A 102 -8.54 -2.25 18.42
C ARG A 102 -8.56 -3.65 17.82
N PHE A 103 -8.56 -3.77 16.50
CA PHE A 103 -8.54 -5.08 15.84
C PHE A 103 -7.28 -5.88 16.18
N PHE A 104 -6.09 -5.28 16.10
CA PHE A 104 -4.84 -6.00 16.39
C PHE A 104 -4.61 -6.30 17.87
N ALA A 105 -5.26 -5.55 18.77
CA ALA A 105 -5.29 -5.81 20.21
C ALA A 105 -6.21 -6.98 20.62
N LEU A 106 -7.06 -7.48 19.71
CA LEU A 106 -7.91 -8.63 20.01
C LEU A 106 -7.08 -9.89 20.35
N PRO A 107 -7.66 -10.81 21.16
CA PRO A 107 -7.10 -12.14 21.36
C PRO A 107 -6.84 -12.85 20.03
N VAL A 108 -5.81 -13.69 20.00
CA VAL A 108 -5.44 -14.41 18.76
C VAL A 108 -6.59 -15.29 18.27
N GLU A 109 -7.36 -15.89 19.17
CA GLU A 109 -8.52 -16.75 18.90
C GLU A 109 -9.63 -16.01 18.15
N GLU A 110 -9.75 -14.69 18.34
CA GLU A 110 -10.70 -13.85 17.62
C GLU A 110 -10.14 -13.40 16.26
N LYS A 111 -8.84 -13.13 16.18
CA LYS A 111 -8.17 -12.70 14.94
C LYS A 111 -8.03 -13.82 13.92
N ILE A 112 -7.71 -15.05 14.36
CA ILE A 112 -7.48 -16.18 13.44
C ILE A 112 -8.70 -16.54 12.60
N LYS A 113 -9.91 -16.16 13.03
CA LYS A 113 -11.16 -16.33 12.26
C LYS A 113 -11.12 -15.63 10.90
N PHE A 114 -10.21 -14.68 10.72
CA PHE A 114 -10.03 -13.92 9.48
C PHE A 114 -8.85 -14.41 8.64
N THR A 115 -8.11 -15.46 9.02
CA THR A 115 -7.04 -15.99 8.15
C THR A 115 -7.61 -16.62 6.88
N GLN A 116 -6.76 -16.87 5.88
CA GLN A 116 -7.19 -17.48 4.62
C GLN A 116 -7.91 -18.82 4.82
N GLU A 117 -7.49 -19.59 5.83
CA GLU A 117 -8.03 -20.92 6.12
C GLU A 117 -9.36 -20.89 6.89
N GLN A 118 -9.67 -19.81 7.63
CA GLN A 118 -10.85 -19.73 8.51
C GLN A 118 -11.89 -18.71 8.07
N SER A 119 -11.49 -17.71 7.28
CA SER A 119 -12.40 -16.66 6.82
C SER A 119 -13.53 -17.25 5.97
N PRO A 120 -14.80 -16.87 6.21
CA PRO A 120 -15.93 -17.35 5.45
C PRO A 120 -15.97 -16.81 4.01
N THR A 121 -15.06 -15.90 3.66
CA THR A 121 -14.97 -15.27 2.35
C THR A 121 -13.52 -15.01 1.94
N ASN A 122 -13.25 -15.04 0.64
CA ASN A 122 -11.95 -14.64 0.08
C ASN A 122 -11.74 -13.11 0.10
N SER A 123 -12.79 -12.35 0.42
CA SER A 123 -12.78 -10.89 0.45
C SER A 123 -12.14 -10.33 1.74
N VAL A 124 -11.99 -11.13 2.80
CA VAL A 124 -11.34 -10.73 4.05
C VAL A 124 -10.22 -11.72 4.37
N ARG A 125 -9.01 -11.22 4.61
CA ARG A 125 -7.84 -12.03 4.93
C ARG A 125 -6.90 -11.33 5.90
N LEU A 126 -6.70 -11.92 7.07
CA LEU A 126 -5.61 -11.65 8.00
C LEU A 126 -4.39 -12.50 7.62
N THR A 127 -3.23 -11.88 7.56
CA THR A 127 -1.95 -12.58 7.37
C THR A 127 -0.80 -11.77 7.98
N THR A 128 0.39 -12.38 8.00
CA THR A 128 1.67 -11.79 8.40
C THR A 128 2.67 -11.92 7.26
N SER A 129 3.65 -11.00 7.16
CA SER A 129 4.52 -10.82 5.99
C SER A 129 3.73 -10.57 4.70
N PHE A 130 4.40 -10.36 3.56
CA PHE A 130 3.76 -10.25 2.26
C PHE A 130 3.16 -11.58 1.75
N LEU A 131 4.00 -12.59 1.56
CA LEU A 131 3.63 -13.93 1.09
C LEU A 131 4.33 -14.99 1.95
N PRO A 132 3.87 -15.23 3.19
CA PRO A 132 4.61 -16.04 4.16
C PRO A 132 4.80 -17.51 3.76
N LYS A 133 4.10 -18.02 2.74
CA LYS A 133 4.29 -19.37 2.19
C LYS A 133 5.35 -19.43 1.07
N VAL A 134 5.67 -18.29 0.45
CA VAL A 134 6.62 -18.15 -0.67
C VAL A 134 7.90 -17.45 -0.24
N ASP A 135 7.79 -16.51 0.69
CA ASP A 135 8.87 -15.67 1.19
C ASP A 135 9.99 -16.50 1.82
N LYS A 136 11.21 -16.30 1.33
CA LYS A 136 12.42 -16.85 1.96
C LYS A 136 12.75 -16.10 3.25
N VAL A 137 12.62 -14.78 3.22
CA VAL A 137 12.76 -13.90 4.38
C VAL A 137 11.47 -13.10 4.53
N LEU A 138 10.93 -13.08 5.74
CA LEU A 138 9.64 -12.48 6.08
C LEU A 138 9.77 -10.98 6.39
N GLU A 139 8.69 -10.25 6.13
CA GLU A 139 8.53 -8.86 6.51
C GLU A 139 7.99 -8.75 7.94
N TRP A 140 8.42 -7.71 8.67
CA TRP A 140 7.98 -7.41 10.03
C TRP A 140 6.66 -6.63 10.05
N LYS A 141 5.60 -7.27 9.52
CA LYS A 141 4.27 -6.68 9.37
C LYS A 141 3.16 -7.72 9.51
N ASP A 142 2.11 -7.37 10.23
CA ASP A 142 0.80 -8.03 10.15
C ASP A 142 -0.18 -7.15 9.38
N TYR A 143 -1.12 -7.76 8.66
CA TYR A 143 -2.18 -6.99 8.04
C TYR A 143 -3.50 -7.74 7.89
N LEU A 144 -4.59 -7.00 8.04
CA LEU A 144 -5.93 -7.42 7.64
C LEU A 144 -6.26 -6.76 6.30
N SER A 145 -6.55 -7.56 5.28
CA SER A 145 -6.92 -7.10 3.95
C SER A 145 -8.40 -7.33 3.67
N ILE A 146 -9.10 -6.30 3.21
CA ILE A 146 -10.53 -6.32 2.94
C ILE A 146 -10.78 -5.82 1.51
N LEU A 147 -11.44 -6.63 0.69
CA LEU A 147 -11.97 -6.24 -0.62
C LEU A 147 -13.27 -5.45 -0.40
N VAL A 148 -13.21 -4.12 -0.55
CA VAL A 148 -14.34 -3.24 -0.22
C VAL A 148 -15.36 -3.13 -1.34
N SER A 149 -14.95 -3.42 -2.58
CA SER A 149 -15.87 -3.50 -3.73
C SER A 149 -16.83 -4.69 -3.67
N ASP A 150 -16.52 -5.74 -2.89
CA ASP A 150 -17.45 -6.85 -2.63
C ASP A 150 -18.44 -6.47 -1.52
N LYS A 151 -19.49 -5.76 -1.91
CA LYS A 151 -20.54 -5.27 -0.98
C LYS A 151 -21.24 -6.41 -0.23
N LYS A 152 -21.33 -7.60 -0.82
CA LYS A 152 -21.95 -8.77 -0.17
C LYS A 152 -21.09 -9.28 0.98
N ALA A 153 -19.77 -9.28 0.81
CA ALA A 153 -18.84 -9.71 1.85
C ALA A 153 -18.74 -8.76 3.06
N SER A 154 -19.39 -7.58 3.01
CA SER A 154 -19.38 -6.63 4.14
C SER A 154 -19.94 -7.21 5.44
N GLU A 155 -20.82 -8.23 5.37
CA GLU A 155 -21.31 -8.94 6.55
C GLU A 155 -20.22 -9.72 7.30
N PHE A 156 -19.15 -10.13 6.60
CA PHE A 156 -18.04 -10.91 7.14
C PHE A 156 -16.86 -10.06 7.63
N TRP A 157 -16.93 -8.73 7.53
CA TRP A 157 -15.88 -7.86 8.04
C TRP A 157 -15.84 -7.91 9.58
N PRO A 158 -14.67 -7.75 10.22
CA PRO A 158 -14.60 -7.74 11.68
C PRO A 158 -15.46 -6.62 12.27
N SER A 159 -16.41 -6.99 13.13
CA SER A 159 -17.34 -6.04 13.75
C SER A 159 -16.64 -4.92 14.52
N THR A 160 -15.43 -5.18 15.01
CA THR A 160 -14.59 -4.25 15.80
C THR A 160 -14.04 -3.07 15.01
N CYS A 161 -13.97 -3.18 13.67
CA CYS A 161 -13.48 -2.10 12.80
C CYS A 161 -14.39 -1.81 11.59
N LYS A 162 -15.47 -2.58 11.40
CA LYS A 162 -16.32 -2.52 10.21
C LYS A 162 -16.88 -1.13 9.90
N ASN A 163 -17.46 -0.45 10.89
CA ASN A 163 -18.11 0.83 10.67
C ASN A 163 -17.09 1.93 10.36
N ASP A 164 -16.00 2.00 11.12
CA ASP A 164 -14.92 2.97 10.89
C ASP A 164 -14.27 2.78 9.51
N VAL A 165 -14.03 1.53 9.10
CA VAL A 165 -13.50 1.21 7.76
C VAL A 165 -14.49 1.63 6.67
N LYS A 166 -15.77 1.34 6.84
CA LYS A 166 -16.80 1.70 5.87
C LYS A 166 -16.88 3.22 5.68
N GLU A 167 -16.95 3.97 6.78
CA GLU A 167 -16.99 5.44 6.72
C GLU A 167 -15.72 6.03 6.11
N TYR A 168 -14.54 5.53 6.49
CA TYR A 168 -13.27 5.98 5.91
C TYR A 168 -13.19 5.74 4.40
N VAL A 169 -13.60 4.56 3.93
CA VAL A 169 -13.63 4.24 2.50
C VAL A 169 -14.61 5.14 1.76
N GLU A 170 -15.82 5.31 2.27
CA GLU A 170 -16.86 6.15 1.66
C GLU A 170 -16.40 7.62 1.52
N LYS A 171 -15.78 8.19 2.56
CA LYS A 171 -15.27 9.57 2.50
C LYS A 171 -14.05 9.70 1.60
N SER A 172 -13.14 8.72 1.62
CA SER A 172 -11.93 8.73 0.79
C SER A 172 -12.23 8.52 -0.69
N GLU A 173 -13.30 7.79 -1.02
CA GLU A 173 -13.73 7.54 -2.41
C GLU A 173 -13.99 8.84 -3.17
N PHE A 174 -14.63 9.84 -2.54
CA PHE A 174 -14.85 11.15 -3.17
C PHE A 174 -13.53 11.84 -3.56
N VAL A 175 -12.53 11.79 -2.67
CA VAL A 175 -11.21 12.39 -2.91
C VAL A 175 -10.47 11.61 -4.00
N MET A 176 -10.46 10.28 -3.93
CA MET A 176 -9.81 9.43 -4.94
C MET A 176 -10.40 9.66 -6.34
N LYS A 177 -11.73 9.77 -6.47
CA LYS A 177 -12.38 10.09 -7.76
C LYS A 177 -11.94 11.43 -8.31
N TRP A 178 -11.86 12.45 -7.45
CA TRP A 178 -11.38 13.76 -7.86
C TRP A 178 -9.91 13.72 -8.31
N LEU A 179 -9.04 13.04 -7.54
CA LEU A 179 -7.63 12.85 -7.90
C LEU A 179 -7.48 12.14 -9.25
N LEU A 180 -8.20 11.05 -9.48
CA LEU A 180 -8.17 10.32 -10.75
C LEU A 180 -8.67 11.18 -11.91
N LYS A 181 -9.71 11.98 -11.72
CA LYS A 181 -10.17 12.94 -12.73
C LYS A 181 -9.09 13.98 -13.06
N ALA A 182 -8.44 14.56 -12.06
CA ALA A 182 -7.34 15.52 -12.24
C ALA A 182 -6.15 14.88 -13.00
N LEU A 183 -5.80 13.63 -12.65
CA LEU A 183 -4.77 12.86 -13.36
C LEU A 183 -5.17 12.57 -14.81
N MET A 184 -6.41 12.17 -15.09
CA MET A 184 -6.87 11.97 -16.47
C MET A 184 -6.82 13.28 -17.28
N GLN A 185 -7.20 14.41 -16.67
CA GLN A 185 -7.07 15.73 -17.31
C GLN A 185 -5.61 16.06 -17.65
N GLY A 186 -4.66 15.75 -16.76
CA GLY A 186 -3.22 15.90 -17.04
C GLY A 186 -2.70 15.00 -18.17
N LEU A 187 -3.46 13.98 -18.58
CA LEU A 187 -3.21 13.16 -19.77
C LEU A 187 -3.98 13.63 -21.02
N ASN A 188 -4.74 14.73 -20.93
CA ASN A 188 -5.71 15.17 -21.94
C ASN A 188 -6.79 14.10 -22.22
N VAL A 189 -7.22 13.41 -21.17
CA VAL A 189 -8.25 12.37 -21.23
C VAL A 189 -9.47 12.81 -20.43
N ASP A 190 -10.65 12.75 -21.06
CA ASP A 190 -11.91 12.97 -20.38
C ASP A 190 -12.28 11.76 -19.52
N MET A 191 -12.59 12.04 -18.25
CA MET A 191 -13.04 11.03 -17.29
C MET A 191 -14.51 10.72 -17.50
N ASP A 192 -14.79 9.54 -18.06
CA ASP A 192 -16.13 8.97 -18.19
C ASP A 192 -16.32 7.76 -17.25
N SER A 193 -17.53 7.21 -17.20
CA SER A 193 -17.85 6.09 -16.30
C SER A 193 -17.06 4.81 -16.62
N SER A 194 -16.65 4.59 -17.87
CA SER A 194 -15.84 3.44 -18.26
C SER A 194 -14.42 3.57 -17.72
N LYS A 195 -13.83 4.77 -17.79
CA LYS A 195 -12.49 5.03 -17.23
C LYS A 195 -12.50 5.05 -15.70
N GLU A 196 -13.58 5.54 -15.10
CA GLU A 196 -13.79 5.42 -13.65
C GLU A 196 -13.80 3.94 -13.23
N SER A 197 -14.56 3.10 -13.94
CA SER A 197 -14.58 1.65 -13.70
C SER A 197 -13.23 0.99 -13.96
N LEU A 198 -12.47 1.43 -14.96
CA LEU A 198 -11.14 0.89 -15.24
C LEU A 198 -10.11 1.24 -14.16
N LEU A 199 -10.24 2.40 -13.51
CA LEU A 199 -9.29 2.87 -12.48
C LEU A 199 -9.70 2.43 -11.07
N MET A 200 -10.99 2.22 -10.82
CA MET A 200 -11.56 1.91 -9.50
C MET A 200 -12.46 0.66 -9.47
N GLY A 201 -12.36 -0.21 -10.48
CA GLY A 201 -13.20 -1.40 -10.60
C GLY A 201 -13.06 -2.40 -9.45
N SER A 202 -11.90 -2.43 -8.79
CA SER A 202 -11.66 -3.21 -7.59
C SER A 202 -10.94 -2.37 -6.54
N THR A 203 -11.59 -2.13 -5.41
CA THR A 203 -11.00 -1.36 -4.30
C THR A 203 -10.73 -2.29 -3.13
N ARG A 204 -9.53 -2.19 -2.55
CA ARG A 204 -9.08 -2.99 -1.40
C ARG A 204 -8.47 -2.07 -0.36
N ILE A 205 -8.73 -2.36 0.92
CA ILE A 205 -8.09 -1.68 2.04
C ILE A 205 -7.23 -2.68 2.82
N ASN A 206 -6.07 -2.25 3.30
CA ASN A 206 -5.31 -2.98 4.30
C ASN A 206 -5.25 -2.20 5.60
N LEU A 207 -5.45 -2.88 6.71
CA LEU A 207 -5.15 -2.39 8.05
C LEU A 207 -3.81 -3.03 8.43
N ASN A 208 -2.71 -2.28 8.29
CA ASN A 208 -1.37 -2.78 8.57
C ASN A 208 -0.96 -2.47 10.01
N TYR A 209 -0.25 -3.39 10.64
CA TYR A 209 0.37 -3.25 11.95
C TYR A 209 1.83 -3.67 11.89
N TYR A 210 2.71 -2.78 12.36
CA TYR A 210 4.15 -2.97 12.41
C TYR A 210 4.56 -2.86 13.89
N PRO A 211 4.74 -4.00 14.58
CA PRO A 211 5.09 -3.96 15.98
C PRO A 211 6.54 -3.51 16.19
N VAL A 212 6.89 -3.11 17.41
CA VAL A 212 8.27 -2.87 17.82
C VAL A 212 9.16 -4.06 17.45
N CYS A 213 10.25 -3.77 16.75
CA CYS A 213 11.25 -4.73 16.27
C CYS A 213 12.51 -4.66 17.14
N PRO A 214 13.06 -5.79 17.65
CA PRO A 214 14.26 -5.78 18.51
C PRO A 214 15.53 -5.32 17.78
N ASN A 215 15.67 -5.64 16.48
CA ASN A 215 16.79 -5.22 15.63
C ASN A 215 16.25 -4.58 14.34
N PRO A 216 15.68 -3.35 14.39
CA PRO A 216 15.00 -2.74 13.26
C PRO A 216 15.89 -2.53 12.02
N GLU A 217 17.21 -2.43 12.20
CA GLU A 217 18.20 -2.32 11.13
C GLU A 217 18.42 -3.62 10.33
N LEU A 218 17.99 -4.75 10.88
CA LEU A 218 18.08 -6.07 10.23
C LEU A 218 16.76 -6.47 9.55
N ALA A 219 15.64 -5.86 9.95
CA ALA A 219 14.31 -6.15 9.43
C ALA A 219 13.87 -5.12 8.38
N ILE A 220 12.73 -5.41 7.75
CA ILE A 220 11.97 -4.44 6.96
C ILE A 220 10.49 -4.61 7.29
N GLY A 221 9.74 -3.52 7.38
CA GLY A 221 8.28 -3.56 7.52
C GLY A 221 7.61 -3.99 6.21
N VAL A 222 8.05 -3.45 5.07
CA VAL A 222 7.68 -3.90 3.72
C VAL A 222 8.90 -3.74 2.81
N GLY A 223 9.23 -4.79 2.05
CA GLY A 223 10.33 -4.80 1.10
C GLY A 223 10.17 -3.77 -0.02
N ARG A 224 11.22 -3.61 -0.83
CA ARG A 224 11.22 -2.66 -1.95
C ARG A 224 10.26 -3.13 -3.04
N HIS A 225 9.29 -2.30 -3.40
CA HIS A 225 8.30 -2.65 -4.42
C HIS A 225 7.70 -1.41 -5.09
N SER A 226 7.04 -1.62 -6.23
CA SER A 226 6.03 -0.70 -6.77
C SER A 226 4.63 -1.30 -6.57
N ASP A 227 3.64 -0.44 -6.36
CA ASP A 227 2.25 -0.88 -6.25
C ASP A 227 1.71 -1.28 -7.61
N VAL A 228 0.95 -2.37 -7.69
CA VAL A 228 0.22 -2.77 -8.91
C VAL A 228 -1.14 -2.08 -9.08
N SER A 229 -1.48 -1.16 -8.18
CA SER A 229 -2.74 -0.40 -8.21
C SER A 229 -2.77 0.60 -9.37
N ALA A 230 -3.91 1.27 -9.56
CA ALA A 230 -3.94 2.53 -10.31
C ALA A 230 -3.50 3.69 -9.40
N LEU A 231 -4.05 3.72 -8.18
CA LEU A 231 -3.77 4.74 -7.18
C LEU A 231 -3.80 4.11 -5.79
N THR A 232 -2.86 4.50 -4.94
CA THR A 232 -2.86 4.16 -3.52
C THR A 232 -3.12 5.43 -2.70
N PHE A 233 -4.04 5.34 -1.75
CA PHE A 233 -4.42 6.38 -0.79
C PHE A 233 -4.02 5.92 0.61
N LEU A 234 -2.91 6.43 1.13
CA LEU A 234 -2.24 5.94 2.34
C LEU A 234 -2.38 6.91 3.50
N LEU A 235 -3.10 6.46 4.54
CA LEU A 235 -3.09 7.09 5.86
C LEU A 235 -1.97 6.49 6.72
N GLN A 236 -1.11 7.35 7.26
CA GLN A 236 -0.07 7.00 8.23
C GLN A 236 -0.48 7.39 9.65
N ASP A 237 0.16 6.79 10.65
CA ASP A 237 0.23 7.37 11.99
C ASP A 237 1.38 8.39 12.11
N ASN A 238 1.66 8.85 13.33
CA ASN A 238 2.71 9.81 13.63
C ASN A 238 4.13 9.20 13.71
N VAL A 239 4.29 7.87 13.59
CA VAL A 239 5.60 7.21 13.63
C VAL A 239 6.29 7.27 12.26
N GLY A 240 5.53 7.13 11.18
CA GLY A 240 6.08 7.14 9.82
C GLY A 240 6.93 5.91 9.52
N GLY A 241 7.84 5.99 8.54
CA GLY A 241 8.71 4.86 8.16
C GLY A 241 8.63 4.49 6.68
N LEU A 242 7.73 5.13 5.93
CA LEU A 242 7.70 5.08 4.47
C LEU A 242 8.95 5.76 3.91
N HIS A 243 9.64 5.05 3.02
CA HIS A 243 10.74 5.57 2.23
C HIS A 243 10.44 5.34 0.75
N ILE A 244 10.59 6.39 -0.05
CA ILE A 244 10.43 6.30 -1.50
C ILE A 244 11.80 6.35 -2.16
N ARG A 245 11.98 5.63 -3.26
CA ARG A 245 13.19 5.70 -4.05
C ARG A 245 13.10 6.91 -4.97
N LYS A 246 14.11 7.78 -4.92
CA LYS A 246 14.22 8.88 -5.88
C LYS A 246 14.51 8.31 -7.26
N MET A 247 13.71 8.70 -8.25
CA MET A 247 13.77 8.14 -9.60
C MET A 247 15.18 8.18 -10.19
N ASP A 248 15.54 7.10 -10.87
CA ASP A 248 16.83 6.91 -11.54
C ASP A 248 18.07 7.06 -10.63
N THR A 249 17.88 6.94 -9.31
CA THR A 249 18.97 6.94 -8.33
C THR A 249 18.88 5.72 -7.40
N ASP A 250 19.91 5.51 -6.59
CA ASP A 250 19.91 4.54 -5.49
C ASP A 250 19.63 5.20 -4.12
N THR A 251 19.10 6.42 -4.15
CA THR A 251 18.82 7.22 -2.94
C THR A 251 17.35 7.15 -2.55
N TRP A 252 17.10 7.29 -1.25
CA TRP A 252 15.78 7.16 -0.64
C TRP A 252 15.37 8.46 0.01
N ILE A 253 14.07 8.74 0.04
CA ILE A 253 13.49 9.92 0.68
C ILE A 253 12.52 9.43 1.74
N PHE A 254 12.75 9.83 2.98
CA PHE A 254 11.82 9.59 4.07
C PHE A 254 10.57 10.47 3.89
N VAL A 255 9.39 9.89 4.00
CA VAL A 255 8.13 10.63 3.95
C VAL A 255 7.69 10.94 5.40
N PRO A 256 7.86 12.18 5.88
CA PRO A 256 7.46 12.54 7.22
C PRO A 256 5.93 12.56 7.33
N PRO A 257 5.33 11.90 8.34
CA PRO A 257 3.91 12.03 8.60
C PRO A 257 3.53 13.48 8.87
N ILE A 258 2.49 13.96 8.20
CA ILE A 258 1.86 15.26 8.46
C ILE A 258 0.48 14.98 9.07
N GLU A 259 0.16 15.67 10.15
CA GLU A 259 -1.15 15.54 10.80
C GLU A 259 -2.27 15.89 9.83
N GLY A 260 -3.26 15.00 9.73
CA GLY A 260 -4.38 15.16 8.82
C GLY A 260 -4.04 15.03 7.33
N ALA A 261 -2.81 14.67 6.97
CA ALA A 261 -2.44 14.40 5.59
C ALA A 261 -2.60 12.93 5.21
N VAL A 262 -2.73 12.69 3.91
CA VAL A 262 -2.65 11.35 3.33
C VAL A 262 -1.62 11.35 2.21
N VAL A 263 -0.88 10.26 2.10
CA VAL A 263 0.10 10.06 1.04
C VAL A 263 -0.60 9.42 -0.15
N ILE A 264 -0.38 9.95 -1.33
CA ILE A 264 -0.88 9.40 -2.59
C ILE A 264 0.30 8.89 -3.39
N ASN A 265 0.17 7.69 -3.98
CA ASN A 265 1.10 7.22 -4.98
C ASN A 265 0.43 6.59 -6.18
N ILE A 266 1.10 6.74 -7.31
CA ILE A 266 0.72 6.13 -8.58
C ILE A 266 1.16 4.67 -8.55
N GLY A 267 0.32 3.77 -9.06
CA GLY A 267 0.68 2.38 -9.25
C GLY A 267 0.90 2.02 -10.72
N ASP A 268 1.37 0.80 -10.94
CA ASP A 268 1.79 0.28 -12.24
C ASP A 268 0.66 0.32 -13.27
N ALA A 269 -0.60 0.09 -12.86
CA ALA A 269 -1.73 0.14 -13.78
C ALA A 269 -1.90 1.53 -14.39
N LEU A 270 -1.81 2.59 -13.59
CA LEU A 270 -1.92 3.96 -14.09
C LEU A 270 -0.66 4.41 -14.85
N GLN A 271 0.52 3.91 -14.48
CA GLN A 271 1.72 4.09 -15.30
C GLN A 271 1.55 3.45 -16.69
N ILE A 272 0.99 2.24 -16.79
CA ILE A 272 0.71 1.56 -18.07
C ILE A 272 -0.32 2.34 -18.89
N LEU A 273 -1.45 2.73 -18.27
CA LEU A 273 -2.53 3.48 -18.93
C LEU A 273 -2.05 4.84 -19.46
N SER A 274 -1.16 5.51 -18.73
CA SER A 274 -0.56 6.80 -19.14
C SER A 274 0.62 6.66 -20.11
N ASN A 275 0.87 5.46 -20.63
CA ASN A 275 2.03 5.14 -21.48
C ASN A 275 3.37 5.59 -20.87
N GLY A 276 3.50 5.50 -19.54
CA GLY A 276 4.73 5.84 -18.83
C GLY A 276 4.88 7.31 -18.47
N LYS A 277 3.89 8.17 -18.74
CA LYS A 277 3.93 9.58 -18.32
C LYS A 277 3.93 9.69 -16.79
N TYR A 278 2.98 9.03 -16.12
CA TYR A 278 3.00 8.94 -14.66
C TYR A 278 3.87 7.79 -14.17
N LYS A 279 4.45 7.98 -12.99
CA LYS A 279 5.51 7.10 -12.48
C LYS A 279 5.01 6.36 -11.25
N SER A 280 4.91 5.06 -11.35
CA SER A 280 4.80 4.17 -10.20
C SER A 280 6.18 4.07 -9.57
N ALA A 281 6.45 4.72 -8.43
CA ALA A 281 7.80 4.75 -7.85
C ALA A 281 8.03 3.57 -6.88
N GLU A 282 9.28 3.12 -6.81
CA GLU A 282 9.67 2.10 -5.85
C GLU A 282 9.67 2.70 -4.44
N HIS A 283 9.18 1.94 -3.46
CA HIS A 283 9.12 2.36 -2.08
C HIS A 283 9.26 1.15 -1.13
N CYS A 284 9.59 1.42 0.13
CA CYS A 284 9.68 0.43 1.19
C CYS A 284 9.23 1.03 2.53
N VAL A 285 9.07 0.17 3.54
CA VAL A 285 8.70 0.60 4.89
C VAL A 285 9.74 0.08 5.87
N ALA A 286 10.43 0.99 6.56
CA ALA A 286 11.41 0.64 7.59
C ALA A 286 10.72 0.04 8.83
N ALA A 287 11.40 -0.91 9.49
CA ALA A 287 10.99 -1.36 10.82
C ALA A 287 11.34 -0.30 11.88
N ASN A 288 10.63 -0.32 13.02
CA ASN A 288 10.85 0.62 14.12
C ASN A 288 11.12 -0.15 15.43
N GLY A 289 12.10 0.31 16.21
CA GLY A 289 12.50 -0.33 17.47
C GLY A 289 11.96 0.34 18.74
N SER A 290 11.12 1.36 18.61
CA SER A 290 10.67 2.18 19.76
C SER A 290 9.16 2.24 19.90
N ASN A 291 8.42 2.25 18.80
CA ASN A 291 6.97 2.38 18.80
C ASN A 291 6.34 1.37 17.84
N ASP A 292 5.20 0.82 18.26
CA ASP A 292 4.29 0.17 17.33
C ASP A 292 3.77 1.21 16.33
N ARG A 293 3.62 0.79 15.09
CA ARG A 293 3.14 1.62 14.00
C ARG A 293 1.95 0.96 13.31
N ILE A 294 1.03 1.78 12.79
CA ILE A 294 0.01 1.33 11.85
C ILE A 294 0.03 2.11 10.53
N SER A 295 -0.59 1.54 9.50
CA SER A 295 -0.98 2.31 8.31
C SER A 295 -2.23 1.73 7.65
N VAL A 296 -3.01 2.59 6.99
CA VAL A 296 -4.31 2.21 6.40
C VAL A 296 -4.38 2.61 4.92
N PRO A 297 -3.68 1.91 4.01
CA PRO A 297 -3.78 2.16 2.58
C PRO A 297 -5.10 1.62 1.99
N ILE A 298 -5.70 2.43 1.10
CA ILE A 298 -6.72 2.01 0.15
C ILE A 298 -6.06 1.93 -1.23
N PHE A 299 -6.26 0.81 -1.91
CA PHE A 299 -5.78 0.54 -3.26
C PHE A 299 -6.96 0.61 -4.22
N ALA A 300 -6.99 1.60 -5.09
CA ALA A 300 -7.89 1.67 -6.23
C ALA A 300 -7.24 0.92 -7.41
N ASN A 301 -7.91 -0.11 -7.91
CA ASN A 301 -7.38 -0.99 -8.94
C ASN A 301 -8.40 -1.15 -10.08
N PRO A 302 -7.93 -1.52 -11.28
CA PRO A 302 -8.79 -2.14 -12.29
C PRO A 302 -9.48 -3.40 -11.76
N SER A 303 -10.58 -3.77 -12.42
CA SER A 303 -11.23 -5.07 -12.20
C SER A 303 -10.30 -6.20 -12.66
N PRO A 304 -10.38 -7.41 -12.06
CA PRO A 304 -9.55 -8.54 -12.48
C PRO A 304 -9.65 -8.89 -13.98
N ASP A 305 -10.80 -8.63 -14.59
CA ASP A 305 -11.10 -8.95 -15.99
C ASP A 305 -10.81 -7.79 -16.96
N ASP A 306 -10.35 -6.64 -16.45
CA ASP A 306 -10.02 -5.49 -17.30
C ASP A 306 -8.69 -5.72 -18.05
N ILE A 307 -8.63 -5.24 -19.29
CA ILE A 307 -7.38 -5.17 -20.06
C ILE A 307 -6.77 -3.80 -19.83
N ILE A 308 -5.56 -3.77 -19.26
CA ILE A 308 -4.78 -2.54 -19.10
C ILE A 308 -3.76 -2.41 -20.24
N GLY A 309 -3.59 -1.21 -20.75
CA GLY A 309 -2.63 -0.85 -21.80
C GLY A 309 -2.66 0.65 -22.04
N PRO A 310 -1.73 1.22 -22.80
CA PRO A 310 -1.73 2.65 -23.10
C PRO A 310 -3.09 3.12 -23.63
N LEU A 311 -3.66 4.16 -23.01
CA LEU A 311 -4.93 4.72 -23.45
C LEU A 311 -4.80 5.23 -24.90
N PRO A 312 -5.79 5.01 -25.79
CA PRO A 312 -5.72 5.51 -27.16
C PRO A 312 -5.46 7.02 -27.24
N GLU A 313 -6.01 7.78 -26.30
CA GLU A 313 -5.85 9.23 -26.19
C GLU A 313 -4.40 9.66 -25.97
N VAL A 314 -3.60 8.89 -25.21
CA VAL A 314 -2.20 9.22 -24.94
C VAL A 314 -1.25 8.82 -26.09
N LEU A 315 -1.79 8.20 -27.15
CA LEU A 315 -1.07 7.83 -28.37
C LEU A 315 -1.50 8.68 -29.59
N LYS A 316 -2.46 9.60 -29.42
CA LYS A 316 -3.09 10.33 -30.52
C LYS A 316 -2.12 11.19 -31.34
N ASN A 317 -0.98 11.61 -30.77
CA ASN A 317 -0.02 12.47 -31.46
C ASN A 317 1.15 11.68 -32.06
N GLY A 318 1.03 10.35 -32.17
CA GLY A 318 2.04 9.49 -32.79
C GLY A 318 3.07 8.92 -31.83
N GLU A 319 2.84 9.04 -30.51
CA GLU A 319 3.63 8.36 -29.49
C GLU A 319 3.60 6.83 -29.71
N LYS A 320 4.74 6.17 -29.53
CA LYS A 320 4.81 4.70 -29.60
C LYS A 320 4.35 4.09 -28.27
N PRO A 321 3.57 3.01 -28.28
CA PRO A 321 3.21 2.30 -27.07
C PRO A 321 4.47 1.67 -26.44
N ILE A 322 4.72 1.98 -25.17
CA ILE A 322 5.81 1.41 -24.36
C ILE A 322 5.37 0.06 -23.74
N TYR A 323 4.07 -0.07 -23.51
CA TYR A 323 3.45 -1.23 -22.87
C TYR A 323 2.50 -1.94 -23.82
N LYS A 324 2.43 -3.26 -23.72
CA LYS A 324 1.43 -4.08 -24.42
C LYS A 324 0.14 -4.19 -23.59
N PRO A 325 -1.02 -4.33 -24.24
CA PRO A 325 -2.27 -4.66 -23.53
C PRO A 325 -2.14 -6.00 -22.78
N ILE A 326 -2.60 -6.03 -21.53
CA ILE A 326 -2.55 -7.22 -20.68
C ILE A 326 -3.76 -7.31 -19.76
N LEU A 327 -4.25 -8.52 -19.52
CA LEU A 327 -5.30 -8.78 -18.54
C LEU A 327 -4.79 -8.44 -17.12
N TYR A 328 -5.53 -7.61 -16.39
CA TYR A 328 -5.08 -7.13 -15.08
C TYR A 328 -4.86 -8.28 -14.09
N SER A 329 -5.74 -9.29 -14.08
CA SER A 329 -5.54 -10.47 -13.23
C SER A 329 -4.28 -11.26 -13.55
N ASP A 330 -3.82 -11.31 -14.81
CA ASP A 330 -2.56 -11.98 -15.17
C ASP A 330 -1.35 -11.16 -14.75
N TYR A 331 -1.43 -9.83 -14.84
CA TYR A 331 -0.42 -8.93 -14.30
C TYR A 331 -0.29 -9.08 -12.78
N VAL A 332 -1.42 -9.09 -12.05
CA VAL A 332 -1.46 -9.30 -10.60
C VAL A 332 -0.95 -10.69 -10.21
N LYS A 333 -1.33 -11.76 -10.92
CA LYS A 333 -0.77 -13.11 -10.70
C LYS A 333 0.74 -13.13 -10.91
N HIS A 334 1.26 -12.40 -11.90
CA HIS A 334 2.70 -12.29 -12.12
C HIS A 334 3.42 -11.60 -10.97
N PHE A 335 2.83 -10.57 -10.37
CA PHE A 335 3.35 -9.88 -9.20
C PHE A 335 3.41 -10.82 -7.98
N TYR A 336 2.31 -11.49 -7.65
CA TYR A 336 2.21 -12.36 -6.47
C TYR A 336 2.88 -13.74 -6.61
N ARG A 337 3.63 -14.02 -7.69
CA ARG A 337 4.33 -15.31 -7.87
C ARG A 337 5.62 -15.42 -7.06
N LYS A 338 6.14 -14.29 -6.57
CA LYS A 338 7.41 -14.16 -5.86
C LYS A 338 7.32 -13.07 -4.80
N SER A 339 8.32 -13.00 -3.91
CA SER A 339 8.51 -11.89 -2.99
C SER A 339 8.78 -10.58 -3.74
N HIS A 340 8.65 -9.46 -3.04
CA HIS A 340 8.97 -8.13 -3.57
C HIS A 340 10.40 -8.06 -4.13
N ASP A 341 10.56 -7.45 -5.30
CA ASP A 341 11.83 -7.32 -6.00
C ASP A 341 11.96 -5.98 -6.76
N GLY A 342 11.44 -4.92 -6.15
CA GLY A 342 11.43 -3.58 -6.70
C GLY A 342 10.39 -3.43 -7.81
N LYS A 343 10.84 -2.94 -8.98
CA LYS A 343 9.96 -2.58 -10.11
C LYS A 343 9.90 -3.61 -11.26
N GLN A 344 10.50 -4.79 -11.07
CA GLN A 344 10.66 -5.76 -12.16
C GLN A 344 9.34 -6.26 -12.76
N THR A 345 8.24 -6.18 -12.00
CA THR A 345 6.90 -6.57 -12.48
C THR A 345 6.46 -5.77 -13.71
N LEU A 346 6.85 -4.49 -13.84
CA LEU A 346 6.55 -3.68 -15.02
C LEU A 346 7.16 -4.25 -16.30
N ASP A 347 8.26 -4.98 -16.24
CA ASP A 347 8.89 -5.59 -17.42
C ASP A 347 7.99 -6.65 -18.07
N PHE A 348 7.06 -7.25 -17.31
CA PHE A 348 6.08 -8.19 -17.85
C PHE A 348 5.11 -7.51 -18.83
N ALA A 349 4.83 -6.22 -18.65
CA ALA A 349 3.92 -5.42 -19.48
C ALA A 349 4.64 -4.61 -20.57
N LYS A 350 5.97 -4.51 -20.54
CA LYS A 350 6.73 -3.84 -21.61
C LYS A 350 6.61 -4.60 -22.94
N MET A 351 6.71 -3.83 -24.04
CA MET A 351 6.74 -4.33 -25.41
C MET A 351 7.96 -5.19 -25.71
#